data_AF-A0A8K0Q3N7-F1
#
_entry.id   AF-A0A8K0Q3N7-F1
#
_cell.length_a   1.000
_cell.length_b   1.000
_cell.length_c   1.000
_cell.angle_alpha   90.00
_cell.angle_beta   90.00
_cell.angle_gamma   90.00
#
_symmetry.space_group_name_H-M   'P 1'
#
loop_
_entity.id
_entity.type
_entity.pdbx_description
1 polymer ?
#
loop_
_entity_poly.entity_id
_entity_poly.type
_entity_poly.pdbx_seq_one_letter_code
_entity_poly.pdbx_strand_id
1 'polypeptide(L)'
;HEGTGGLAINNTFLNWDLVLLALKTVARFYQWDGSCIPISNGLIVKTGPFVHLTEATTMSFVAAHTSLPVPRVHCSFVHNSRAYIVMERIHGDSITKARGTLPAKACNSILAQLRAMFQELRSLQPPPGTGVESCCRGSLRDSRITRSRPRFRPHKTIQSFHL
;
A
#
# COMPACT_ATOMS: atom_id res chain seq x y z
N HIS A 1 8.27 11.25 -8.26
CA HIS A 1 7.06 11.74 -7.56
C HIS A 1 6.53 13.05 -8.14
N GLU A 2 7.07 13.55 -9.26
CA GLU A 2 6.51 14.74 -9.91
C GLU A 2 5.06 14.49 -10.34
N GLY A 3 4.19 15.48 -10.11
CA GLY A 3 2.77 15.40 -10.45
C GLY A 3 1.90 14.52 -9.54
N THR A 4 2.45 13.90 -8.48
CA THR A 4 1.67 12.99 -7.61
C THR A 4 1.00 13.70 -6.43
N GLY A 5 1.14 15.03 -6.30
CA GLY A 5 0.59 15.80 -5.18
C GLY A 5 -0.93 15.68 -5.04
N GLY A 6 -1.66 15.50 -6.14
CA GLY A 6 -3.12 15.29 -6.11
C GLY A 6 -3.56 13.94 -5.53
N LEU A 7 -2.64 13.00 -5.30
CA LEU A 7 -2.91 11.71 -4.64
C LEU A 7 -2.70 11.75 -3.12
N ALA A 8 -2.25 12.89 -2.60
CA ALA A 8 -1.96 13.06 -1.18
C ALA A 8 -3.26 13.08 -0.37
N ILE A 9 -3.29 12.37 0.75
CA ILE A 9 -4.44 12.27 1.64
C ILE A 9 -4.13 13.08 2.90
N ASN A 10 -5.02 13.99 3.31
CA ASN A 10 -4.87 14.82 4.51
C ASN A 10 -3.47 15.48 4.64
N ASN A 11 -2.95 16.02 3.53
CA ASN A 11 -1.63 16.62 3.49
C ASN A 11 -1.67 18.07 3.99
N THR A 12 -1.27 18.27 5.24
CA THR A 12 -1.12 19.58 5.86
C THR A 12 0.31 19.77 6.34
N PHE A 13 0.75 21.03 6.41
CA PHE A 13 2.07 21.40 6.95
C PHE A 13 2.26 20.99 8.42
N LEU A 14 1.18 20.79 9.19
CA LEU A 14 1.32 20.26 10.53
C LEU A 14 1.53 18.74 10.52
N ASN A 15 0.78 18.03 9.66
CA ASN A 15 0.87 16.57 9.59
C ASN A 15 2.24 16.09 9.12
N TRP A 16 2.82 16.71 8.09
CA TRP A 16 4.12 16.26 7.59
C TRP A 16 5.26 16.49 8.61
N ASP A 17 5.21 17.57 9.39
CA ASP A 17 6.26 18.00 10.33
C ASP A 17 6.25 17.08 11.54
N LEU A 18 5.05 16.79 12.07
CA LEU A 18 4.87 15.84 13.16
C LEU A 18 5.35 14.44 12.79
N VAL A 19 5.08 13.99 11.56
CA VAL A 19 5.52 12.68 11.06
C VAL A 19 7.04 12.63 10.92
N LEU A 20 7.65 13.66 10.32
CA LEU A 20 9.10 13.73 10.19
C LEU A 20 9.80 13.83 11.55
N LEU A 21 9.21 14.56 12.51
CA LEU A 21 9.69 14.61 13.89
C LEU A 21 9.59 13.24 14.54
N ALA A 22 8.44 12.57 14.46
CA ALA A 22 8.23 11.24 15.05
C ALA A 22 9.18 10.18 14.47
N LEU A 23 9.48 10.25 13.17
CA LEU A 23 10.49 9.39 12.53
C LEU A 23 11.90 9.65 13.07
N LYS A 24 12.25 10.90 13.39
CA LYS A 24 13.56 11.25 13.95
C LYS A 24 13.66 10.92 15.45
N THR A 25 12.56 11.00 16.19
CA THR A 25 12.57 10.88 17.66
C THR A 25 12.04 9.55 18.15
N VAL A 26 10.80 9.18 17.81
CA VAL A 26 10.07 8.06 18.39
C VAL A 26 10.39 6.73 17.70
N ALA A 27 10.60 6.73 16.39
CA ALA A 27 10.83 5.49 15.63
C ALA A 27 12.04 4.68 16.11
N ARG A 28 13.03 5.33 16.74
CA ARG A 28 14.23 4.68 17.31
C ARG A 28 13.90 3.68 18.44
N PHE A 29 12.73 3.79 19.06
CA PHE A 29 12.30 2.90 20.14
C PHE A 29 11.60 1.64 19.64
N TYR A 30 11.40 1.51 18.33
CA TYR A 30 10.74 0.36 17.71
C TYR A 30 11.70 -0.42 16.82
N GLN A 31 11.58 -1.75 16.87
CA GLN A 31 12.19 -2.61 15.85
C GLN A 31 11.35 -2.58 14.58
N TRP A 32 12.01 -2.50 13.44
CA TRP A 32 11.37 -2.55 12.13
C TRP A 32 12.37 -3.02 11.06
N ASP A 33 11.83 -3.52 9.96
CA ASP A 33 12.59 -3.93 8.78
C ASP A 33 11.88 -3.43 7.52
N GLY A 34 12.65 -3.14 6.48
CA GLY A 34 12.15 -2.77 5.16
C GLY A 34 11.74 -1.30 5.04
N SER A 35 10.45 -1.03 4.80
CA SER A 35 9.95 0.31 4.48
C SER A 35 8.84 0.79 5.41
N CYS A 36 8.47 0.02 6.43
CA CYS A 36 7.38 0.33 7.35
C CYS A 36 7.94 0.58 8.75
N ILE A 37 7.87 1.82 9.22
CA ILE A 37 8.52 2.33 10.43
C ILE A 37 7.45 2.68 11.47
N PRO A 38 7.34 1.97 12.61
CA PRO A 38 6.39 2.32 13.65
C PRO A 38 6.71 3.67 14.28
N ILE A 39 5.67 4.47 14.52
CA ILE A 39 5.79 5.76 15.22
C ILE A 39 4.92 5.83 16.48
N SER A 40 4.07 4.83 16.71
CA SER A 40 3.36 4.59 17.97
C SER A 40 2.94 3.11 18.05
N ASN A 41 2.17 2.74 19.08
CA ASN A 41 1.60 1.39 19.15
C ASN A 41 0.62 1.12 18.01
N GLY A 42 -0.18 2.11 17.59
CA GLY A 42 -1.24 1.95 16.59
C GLY A 42 -0.94 2.55 15.21
N LEU A 43 0.21 3.22 15.03
CA LEU A 43 0.56 3.90 13.78
C LEU A 43 1.90 3.46 13.22
N ILE A 44 1.94 3.34 11.89
CA ILE A 44 3.13 3.01 11.13
C ILE A 44 3.26 3.94 9.92
N VAL A 45 4.50 4.29 9.57
CA VAL A 45 4.81 5.10 8.40
C VAL A 45 5.51 4.24 7.37
N LYS A 46 4.92 4.14 6.18
CA LYS A 46 5.57 3.52 5.04
C LYS A 46 6.33 4.58 4.24
N THR A 47 7.64 4.39 4.08
CA THR A 47 8.50 5.26 3.26
C THR A 47 9.69 4.47 2.70
N GLY A 48 10.14 4.82 1.50
CA GLY A 48 11.26 4.14 0.86
C GLY A 48 11.39 4.48 -0.64
N PRO A 49 12.45 4.01 -1.31
CA PRO A 49 12.75 4.36 -2.71
C PRO A 49 11.66 3.97 -3.71
N PHE A 50 10.81 3.00 -3.36
CA PHE A 50 9.78 2.45 -4.25
C PHE A 50 8.36 2.71 -3.77
N VAL A 51 8.19 3.38 -2.63
CA VAL A 51 6.87 3.70 -2.06
C VAL A 51 6.24 4.81 -2.88
N HIS A 52 4.96 4.68 -3.22
CA HIS A 52 4.24 5.67 -4.03
C HIS A 52 2.89 6.04 -3.42
N LEU A 53 2.44 7.30 -3.57
CA LEU A 53 1.15 7.75 -3.03
C LEU A 53 -0.05 6.97 -3.57
N THR A 54 0.07 6.37 -4.76
CA THR A 54 -0.93 5.43 -5.28
C THR A 54 -1.20 4.26 -4.33
N GLU A 55 -0.24 3.83 -3.51
CA GLU A 55 -0.50 2.79 -2.51
C GLU A 55 -1.52 3.24 -1.47
N ALA A 56 -1.43 4.50 -1.03
CA ALA A 56 -2.38 5.09 -0.10
C ALA A 56 -3.78 5.19 -0.73
N THR A 57 -3.86 5.69 -1.97
CA THR A 57 -5.12 5.77 -2.73
C THR A 57 -5.73 4.39 -2.96
N THR A 58 -4.90 3.37 -3.27
CA THR A 58 -5.36 1.99 -3.44
C THR A 58 -5.91 1.41 -2.14
N MET A 59 -5.25 1.62 -1.00
CA MET A 59 -5.78 1.16 0.29
C MET A 59 -7.13 1.82 0.60
N SER A 60 -7.26 3.13 0.40
CA SER A 60 -8.54 3.83 0.57
C SER A 60 -9.62 3.34 -0.41
N PHE A 61 -9.26 3.08 -1.67
CA PHE A 61 -10.18 2.52 -2.66
C PHE A 61 -10.67 1.13 -2.23
N VAL A 62 -9.77 0.23 -1.83
CA VAL A 62 -10.15 -1.13 -1.40
C VAL A 62 -11.04 -1.09 -0.16
N ALA A 63 -10.69 -0.26 0.84
CA ALA A 63 -11.49 -0.10 2.05
C ALA A 63 -12.91 0.44 1.78
N ALA A 64 -13.07 1.28 0.76
CA ALA A 64 -14.37 1.87 0.40
C ALA A 64 -15.28 0.92 -0.39
N HIS A 65 -14.72 -0.10 -1.05
CA HIS A 65 -15.47 -0.97 -1.97
C HIS A 65 -15.50 -2.44 -1.55
N THR A 66 -14.80 -2.82 -0.49
CA THR A 66 -14.73 -4.19 0.02
C THR A 66 -14.73 -4.20 1.54
N SER A 67 -15.00 -5.37 2.13
CA SER A 67 -14.89 -5.65 3.56
C SER A 67 -13.49 -6.09 4.00
N LEU A 68 -12.51 -6.01 3.10
CA LEU A 68 -11.15 -6.49 3.34
C LEU A 68 -10.45 -5.68 4.45
N PRO A 69 -9.73 -6.34 5.37
CA PRO A 69 -8.98 -5.68 6.42
C PRO A 69 -7.68 -5.08 5.84
N VAL A 70 -7.77 -3.90 5.24
CA VAL A 70 -6.62 -3.10 4.81
C VAL A 70 -6.32 -2.00 5.84
N PRO A 71 -5.05 -1.60 6.03
CA PRO A 71 -4.71 -0.52 6.96
C PRO A 71 -5.45 0.78 6.63
N ARG A 72 -6.06 1.41 7.63
CA ARG A 72 -6.64 2.74 7.45
C ARG A 72 -5.54 3.78 7.22
N VAL A 73 -5.62 4.51 6.11
CA VAL A 73 -4.69 5.61 5.81
C VAL A 73 -5.12 6.87 6.56
N HIS A 74 -4.20 7.44 7.34
CA HIS A 74 -4.41 8.69 8.07
C HIS A 74 -4.00 9.91 7.26
N CYS A 75 -2.79 9.87 6.69
CA CYS A 75 -2.33 10.88 5.74
C CYS A 75 -1.23 10.31 4.84
N SER A 76 -1.00 10.96 3.70
CA SER A 76 0.07 10.63 2.77
C SER A 76 0.58 11.88 2.08
N PHE A 77 1.89 12.00 1.89
CA PHE A 77 2.52 13.18 1.32
C PHE A 77 3.88 12.86 0.69
N VAL A 78 4.39 13.80 -0.11
CA VAL A 78 5.76 13.74 -0.67
C VAL A 78 6.59 14.85 -0.03
N HIS A 79 7.76 14.50 0.48
CA HIS A 79 8.73 15.43 1.02
C HIS A 79 10.14 15.02 0.55
N ASN A 80 10.93 15.97 0.03
CA ASN A 80 12.26 15.72 -0.55
C ASN A 80 12.28 14.53 -1.52
N SER A 81 11.33 14.51 -2.47
CA SER A 81 11.19 13.44 -3.47
C SER A 81 11.01 12.03 -2.89
N ARG A 82 10.45 11.92 -1.68
CA ARG A 82 10.09 10.65 -1.04
C ARG A 82 8.64 10.66 -0.61
N ALA A 83 7.92 9.57 -0.87
CA ALA A 83 6.58 9.38 -0.35
C ALA A 83 6.59 8.89 1.11
N TYR A 84 5.64 9.40 1.87
CA TYR A 84 5.33 8.99 3.24
C TYR A 84 3.85 8.65 3.30
N ILE A 85 3.53 7.47 3.84
CA ILE A 85 2.16 7.02 4.02
C ILE A 85 1.99 6.65 5.49
N VAL A 86 1.23 7.45 6.22
CA VAL A 86 0.88 7.17 7.61
C VAL A 86 -0.40 6.37 7.63
N MET A 87 -0.33 5.20 8.23
CA MET A 87 -1.44 4.25 8.25
C MET A 87 -1.52 3.53 9.59
N GLU A 88 -2.68 2.93 9.84
CA GLU A 88 -2.90 2.02 10.95
C GLU A 88 -1.88 0.89 10.97
N ARG A 89 -1.38 0.57 12.16
CA ARG A 89 -0.53 -0.61 12.38
C ARG A 89 -1.42 -1.81 12.64
N ILE A 90 -1.44 -2.76 11.70
CA ILE A 90 -2.08 -4.06 11.92
C ILE A 90 -1.15 -4.92 12.78
N HIS A 91 -1.66 -5.37 13.92
CA HIS A 91 -0.94 -6.27 14.81
C HIS A 91 -1.11 -7.73 14.38
N GLY A 92 -0.02 -8.49 14.42
CA GLY A 92 -0.01 -9.91 14.12
C GLY A 92 1.36 -10.39 13.65
N ASP A 93 1.47 -11.70 13.47
CA ASP A 93 2.63 -12.33 12.87
C ASP A 93 2.41 -12.54 11.37
N SER A 94 3.47 -12.35 10.57
CA SER A 94 3.40 -12.70 9.16
C SER A 94 3.21 -14.22 9.01
N ILE A 95 2.50 -14.63 7.96
CA ILE A 95 2.31 -16.06 7.64
C ILE A 95 3.67 -16.75 7.53
N THR A 96 4.68 -16.09 6.95
CA THR A 96 6.04 -16.62 6.85
C THR A 96 6.64 -16.96 8.21
N LYS A 97 6.48 -16.07 9.21
CA LYS A 97 6.97 -16.29 10.58
C LYS A 97 6.18 -17.41 11.28
N ALA A 98 4.86 -17.44 11.12
CA ALA A 98 4.00 -18.43 11.76
C ALA A 98 4.01 -19.81 11.07
N ARG A 99 4.54 -19.93 9.84
CA ARG A 99 4.42 -21.15 9.02
C ARG A 99 4.97 -22.40 9.69
N GLY A 100 6.06 -22.30 10.44
CA GLY A 100 6.66 -23.44 11.13
C GLY A 100 5.85 -23.97 12.31
N THR A 101 4.95 -23.15 12.87
CA THR A 101 4.15 -23.48 14.06
C THR A 101 2.67 -23.68 13.75
N LEU A 102 2.23 -23.40 12.52
CA LEU A 102 0.82 -23.48 12.12
C LEU A 102 0.37 -24.94 11.92
N PRO A 103 -0.62 -25.44 12.68
CA PRO A 103 -1.21 -26.75 12.42
C PRO A 103 -1.90 -26.79 11.05
N ALA A 104 -2.00 -27.97 10.45
CA ALA A 104 -2.64 -28.15 9.14
C ALA A 104 -4.07 -27.58 9.08
N LYS A 105 -4.87 -27.75 10.14
CA LYS A 105 -6.22 -27.17 10.25
C LYS A 105 -6.21 -25.64 10.20
N ALA A 106 -5.25 -25.00 10.87
CA ALA A 106 -5.12 -23.54 10.86
C ALA A 106 -4.67 -23.04 9.47
N CYS A 107 -3.74 -23.76 8.82
CA CYS A 107 -3.32 -23.47 7.45
C CYS A 107 -4.52 -23.51 6.47
N ASN A 108 -5.34 -24.56 6.53
CA ASN A 108 -6.55 -24.67 5.70
C ASN A 108 -7.54 -23.53 5.94
N SER A 109 -7.71 -23.12 7.21
CA SER A 109 -8.56 -21.97 7.57
C SER A 109 -8.02 -20.66 6.96
N ILE A 110 -6.72 -20.40 7.08
CA ILE A 110 -6.06 -19.22 6.49
C ILE A 110 -6.23 -19.21 4.97
N LEU A 111 -6.05 -20.36 4.31
CA LEU A 111 -6.24 -20.49 2.86
C LEU A 111 -7.69 -20.22 2.44
N ALA A 112 -8.67 -20.68 3.22
CA ALA A 112 -10.08 -20.41 2.97
C ALA A 112 -10.38 -18.89 3.10
N GLN A 113 -9.84 -18.24 4.13
CA GLN A 113 -9.98 -16.78 4.31
C GLN A 113 -9.32 -16.00 3.16
N LEU A 114 -8.09 -16.35 2.78
CA LEU A 114 -7.40 -15.74 1.63
C LEU A 114 -8.18 -15.91 0.34
N ARG A 115 -8.75 -17.10 0.10
CA ARG A 115 -9.58 -17.36 -1.08
C ARG A 115 -10.79 -16.43 -1.12
N ALA A 116 -11.53 -16.31 -0.01
CA ALA A 116 -12.68 -15.41 0.09
C ALA A 116 -12.26 -13.95 -0.17
N MET A 117 -11.17 -13.50 0.47
CA MET A 117 -10.65 -12.14 0.28
C MET A 117 -10.28 -11.84 -1.18
N PHE A 118 -9.61 -12.77 -1.86
CA PHE A 118 -9.27 -12.60 -3.28
C PHE A 118 -10.49 -12.67 -4.20
N GLN A 119 -11.51 -13.46 -3.86
CA GLN A 119 -12.75 -13.51 -4.63
C GLN A 119 -13.48 -12.17 -4.56
N GLU A 120 -13.56 -11.58 -3.37
CA GLU A 120 -14.14 -10.25 -3.17
C GLU A 120 -13.33 -9.17 -3.90
N LEU A 121 -12.00 -9.17 -3.77
CA LEU A 121 -11.18 -8.18 -4.48
C LEU A 121 -11.33 -8.27 -6.00
N ARG A 122 -11.48 -9.49 -6.54
CA ARG A 122 -11.66 -9.74 -7.98
C ARG A 122 -13.08 -9.51 -8.48
N SER A 123 -14.06 -9.38 -7.59
CA SER A 123 -15.44 -9.06 -7.99
C SER A 123 -15.61 -7.57 -8.32
N LEU A 124 -14.68 -6.72 -7.89
CA LEU A 124 -14.65 -5.29 -8.22
C LEU A 124 -14.63 -5.09 -9.74
N GLN A 125 -15.63 -4.36 -10.23
CA GLN A 125 -15.75 -4.06 -11.65
C GLN A 125 -15.00 -2.75 -11.97
N PRO A 126 -14.11 -2.75 -12.96
CA PRO A 126 -13.49 -1.52 -13.41
C PRO A 126 -14.52 -0.63 -14.13
N PRO A 127 -14.41 0.70 -14.04
CA PRO A 127 -15.24 1.61 -14.83
C PRO A 127 -15.14 1.33 -16.35
N PRO A 128 -16.16 1.67 -17.15
CA PRO A 128 -16.10 1.56 -18.60
C PRO A 128 -14.88 2.30 -19.17
N GLY A 129 -14.18 1.67 -20.12
CA GLY A 129 -12.99 2.24 -20.76
C GLY A 129 -11.70 2.17 -19.93
N THR A 130 -11.70 1.47 -18.80
CA THR A 130 -10.48 1.24 -18.01
C THR A 130 -9.48 0.38 -18.79
N GLY A 131 -8.23 0.86 -18.86
CA GLY A 131 -7.11 0.14 -19.47
C GLY A 131 -6.26 -0.64 -18.46
N VAL A 132 -4.97 -0.85 -18.76
CA VAL A 132 -3.98 -1.31 -17.77
C VAL A 132 -3.45 -0.08 -17.03
N GLU A 133 -4.08 0.23 -15.89
CA GLU A 133 -3.78 1.43 -15.10
C GLU A 133 -4.05 1.20 -13.60
N SER A 134 -3.59 2.11 -12.74
CA SER A 134 -3.95 2.07 -11.32
C SER A 134 -5.41 2.49 -11.07
N CYS A 135 -5.92 2.28 -9.86
CA CYS A 135 -7.25 2.74 -9.43
C CYS A 135 -7.49 4.25 -9.58
N CYS A 136 -6.42 5.04 -9.70
CA CYS A 136 -6.44 6.48 -9.94
C CYS A 136 -6.05 6.84 -11.39
N ARG A 137 -6.21 5.92 -12.35
CA ARG A 137 -5.85 6.07 -13.78
C ARG A 137 -4.38 6.45 -14.01
N GLY A 138 -3.52 6.02 -13.09
CA GLY A 138 -2.11 6.41 -13.03
C GLY A 138 -1.16 5.26 -13.35
N SER A 139 0.13 5.56 -13.30
CA SER A 139 1.19 4.56 -13.47
C SER A 139 1.12 3.48 -12.40
N LEU A 140 1.51 2.26 -12.78
CA LEU A 140 1.59 1.12 -11.85
C LEU A 140 2.97 0.47 -11.87
N ARG A 141 3.19 -0.41 -10.89
CA ARG A 141 4.43 -1.16 -10.71
C ARG A 141 4.08 -2.57 -10.28
N ASP A 142 4.67 -3.54 -10.96
CA ASP A 142 4.58 -4.94 -10.62
C ASP A 142 5.98 -5.55 -10.69
N SER A 143 6.50 -6.04 -9.57
CA SER A 143 7.85 -6.59 -9.50
C SER A 143 8.05 -7.87 -10.33
N ARG A 144 6.95 -8.51 -10.74
CA ARG A 144 6.98 -9.69 -11.64
C ARG A 144 7.21 -9.30 -13.10
N ILE A 145 7.16 -8.01 -13.41
CA ILE A 145 7.36 -7.48 -14.77
C ILE A 145 8.73 -6.83 -14.87
N THR A 146 9.55 -7.30 -15.81
CA THR A 146 10.95 -6.89 -15.98
C THR A 146 11.10 -5.38 -16.22
N ARG A 147 10.19 -4.78 -16.99
CA ARG A 147 10.16 -3.35 -17.33
C ARG A 147 9.40 -2.47 -16.34
N SER A 148 9.30 -2.90 -15.08
CA SER A 148 8.52 -2.20 -14.05
C SER A 148 9.24 -1.04 -13.34
N ARG A 149 10.48 -0.71 -13.74
CA ARG A 149 11.28 0.37 -13.13
C ARG A 149 11.37 1.60 -14.06
N PRO A 150 11.11 2.82 -13.55
CA PRO A 150 10.63 3.11 -12.20
C PRO A 150 9.18 2.68 -11.96
N ARG A 151 8.30 2.87 -12.96
CA ARG A 151 6.89 2.46 -13.06
C ARG A 151 6.52 2.49 -14.55
N PHE A 152 5.60 1.64 -15.01
CA PHE A 152 5.09 1.76 -16.39
C PHE A 152 3.85 2.65 -16.43
N ARG A 153 3.68 3.34 -17.56
CA ARG A 153 2.58 4.28 -17.78
C ARG A 153 1.25 3.54 -17.92
N PRO A 154 0.11 4.22 -17.75
CA PRO A 154 -1.19 3.68 -18.15
C PRO A 154 -1.19 3.25 -19.62
N HIS A 155 -1.81 2.12 -19.92
CA HIS A 155 -2.01 1.64 -21.28
C HIS A 155 -3.49 1.52 -21.56
N LYS A 156 -3.97 2.09 -22.68
CA LYS A 156 -5.41 2.07 -23.01
C LYS A 156 -5.95 0.66 -23.28
N THR A 157 -5.10 -0.24 -23.76
CA THR A 157 -5.48 -1.62 -24.11
C THR A 157 -4.46 -2.62 -23.62
N ILE A 158 -4.90 -3.86 -23.38
CA ILE A 158 -4.02 -4.99 -23.08
C ILE A 158 -2.96 -5.16 -24.16
N GLN A 159 -3.32 -5.03 -25.45
CA GLN A 159 -2.37 -5.14 -26.55
C GLN A 159 -1.24 -4.12 -26.44
N SER A 160 -1.56 -2.85 -26.19
CA SER A 160 -0.55 -1.79 -26.03
C SER A 160 0.34 -1.97 -24.79
N PHE A 161 -0.13 -2.75 -23.81
CA PHE A 161 0.64 -3.11 -22.63
C PHE A 161 1.59 -4.29 -22.89
N HIS A 162 1.41 -5.06 -23.95
CA HIS A 162 2.30 -6.18 -24.32
C HIS A 162 3.34 -5.82 -25.38
N LEU A 163 3.13 -4.74 -26.15
CA LEU A 163 4.14 -4.10 -27.00
C LEU A 163 5.22 -3.44 -26.14
#